data_AF-A0A376SB02-F1
#
_entry.id   AF-A0A376SB02-F1
#
_cell.length_a   1.000
_cell.length_b   1.000
_cell.length_c   1.000
_cell.angle_alpha   90.00
_cell.angle_beta   90.00
_cell.angle_gamma   90.00
#
_symmetry.space_group_name_H-M   'P 1'
#
loop_
_entity.id
_entity.type
_entity.pdbx_description
1 polymer ?
#
loop_
_entity_poly.entity_id
_entity_poly.type
_entity_poly.pdbx_seq_one_letter_code
_entity_poly.pdbx_strand_id
1 'polypeptide(L)'
;MKRLYVRKKLASGEWLCDFRVDGAESRRVRKKFSTKGEAVAYEQYYREEAQNKPWMGEKEDRRRLSELIELWYNLHGQSLAASKSRLAKLHIVCRGLGDPIATQLTAKDFAHYRDKRLKGEIDNGYHSNPEKWVAKPVTVNRNSSTLKQFSMS
;
A
#
# COMPACT_ATOMS: atom_id res chain seq x y z
N MET A 1 13.37 9.95 -20.10
CA MET A 1 13.09 8.50 -19.92
C MET A 1 12.71 7.88 -21.25
N LYS A 2 13.46 6.90 -21.76
CA LYS A 2 13.14 6.20 -23.01
C LYS A 2 12.01 5.21 -22.76
N ARG A 3 10.82 5.50 -23.29
CA ARG A 3 9.71 4.56 -23.32
C ARG A 3 10.01 3.46 -24.36
N LEU A 4 10.02 2.20 -23.93
CA LEU A 4 10.29 1.05 -24.80
C LEU A 4 8.98 0.65 -25.49
N TYR A 5 8.84 1.04 -26.75
CA TYR A 5 7.75 0.62 -27.63
C TYR A 5 8.33 -0.32 -28.68
N VAL A 6 8.03 -1.61 -28.59
CA VAL A 6 8.48 -2.60 -29.57
C VAL A 6 7.26 -3.10 -30.35
N ARG A 7 7.16 -2.66 -31.60
CA ARG A 7 6.24 -3.22 -32.60
C ARG A 7 7.07 -4.02 -33.58
N LYS A 8 6.91 -5.35 -33.57
CA LYS A 8 7.64 -6.22 -34.50
C LYS A 8 6.74 -7.26 -35.13
N LYS A 9 6.95 -7.53 -36.41
CA LYS A 9 6.36 -8.69 -37.09
C LYS A 9 7.10 -9.94 -36.60
N LEU A 10 6.35 -10.95 -36.18
CA LEU A 10 6.87 -12.24 -35.77
C LEU A 10 7.11 -13.12 -37.00
N ALA A 11 7.95 -14.15 -36.85
CA ALA A 11 8.16 -15.16 -37.90
C ALA A 11 6.86 -15.90 -38.27
N SER A 12 5.87 -15.92 -37.37
CA SER A 12 4.51 -16.44 -37.61
C SER A 12 3.64 -15.55 -38.51
N GLY A 13 4.12 -14.37 -38.93
CA GLY A 13 3.34 -13.40 -39.71
C GLY A 13 2.51 -12.43 -38.86
N GLU A 14 2.29 -12.74 -37.59
CA GLU A 14 1.56 -11.92 -36.62
C GLU A 14 2.36 -10.67 -36.17
N TRP A 15 1.65 -9.64 -35.72
CA TRP A 15 2.23 -8.42 -35.14
C TRP A 15 2.24 -8.47 -33.63
N LEU A 16 3.41 -8.29 -33.02
CA LEU A 16 3.55 -8.17 -31.57
C LEU A 16 3.50 -6.70 -31.17
N CYS A 17 2.57 -6.36 -30.29
CA CYS A 17 2.54 -5.10 -29.56
C CYS A 17 3.08 -5.35 -28.15
N ASP A 18 4.24 -4.78 -27.83
CA ASP A 18 4.92 -4.91 -26.54
C ASP A 18 5.39 -3.53 -26.07
N PHE A 19 4.73 -3.01 -25.04
CA PHE A 19 5.05 -1.69 -24.49
C PHE A 19 4.78 -1.64 -22.98
N ARG A 20 5.33 -0.60 -22.37
CA ARG A 20 5.03 -0.23 -20.99
C ARG A 20 4.26 1.10 -20.99
N VAL A 21 3.13 1.12 -20.28
CA VAL A 21 2.15 2.22 -20.34
C VAL A 21 2.75 3.53 -19.81
N ASP A 22 3.53 3.46 -18.72
CA ASP A 22 4.11 4.62 -18.04
C ASP A 22 5.57 4.39 -17.57
N GLY A 23 6.48 4.18 -18.51
CA GLY A 23 7.91 4.04 -18.21
C GLY A 23 8.33 2.64 -17.74
N ALA A 24 9.60 2.51 -17.35
CA ALA A 24 10.26 1.21 -17.14
C ALA A 24 9.65 0.36 -16.01
N GLU A 25 9.05 0.98 -15.00
CA GLU A 25 8.46 0.29 -13.84
C GLU A 25 6.93 0.15 -13.92
N SER A 26 6.33 0.45 -15.07
CA SER A 26 4.88 0.34 -15.27
C SER A 26 4.46 -1.01 -15.84
N ARG A 27 3.14 -1.25 -15.80
CA ARG A 27 2.49 -2.43 -16.38
C ARG A 27 2.96 -2.66 -17.81
N ARG A 28 3.53 -3.84 -18.05
CA ARG A 28 3.87 -4.31 -19.39
C ARG A 28 2.62 -4.88 -20.05
N VAL A 29 2.29 -4.36 -21.23
CA VAL A 29 1.20 -4.84 -22.07
C VAL A 29 1.82 -5.56 -23.26
N ARG A 30 1.50 -6.85 -23.41
CA ARG A 30 2.01 -7.68 -24.49
C ARG A 30 0.87 -8.45 -25.14
N LYS A 31 0.58 -8.17 -26.40
CA LYS A 31 -0.49 -8.85 -27.16
C LYS A 31 -0.09 -9.02 -28.63
N LYS A 32 -0.56 -10.12 -29.22
CA LYS A 32 -0.38 -10.41 -30.65
C LYS A 32 -1.63 -10.01 -31.42
N PHE A 33 -1.41 -9.56 -32.65
CA PHE A 33 -2.45 -9.12 -33.57
C PHE A 33 -2.21 -9.69 -34.96
N SER A 34 -3.29 -9.78 -35.74
CA SER A 34 -3.23 -10.27 -37.11
C SER A 34 -2.64 -9.22 -38.05
N THR A 35 -2.94 -7.94 -37.80
CA THR A 35 -2.49 -6.82 -38.63
C THR A 35 -1.67 -5.79 -37.85
N LYS A 36 -0.88 -5.00 -38.59
CA LYS A 36 -0.15 -3.85 -38.05
C LYS A 36 -1.10 -2.79 -37.50
N GLY A 37 -2.23 -2.58 -38.18
CA GLY A 37 -3.23 -1.57 -37.82
C GLY A 37 -3.85 -1.85 -36.46
N GLU A 38 -4.24 -3.09 -36.19
CA GLU A 38 -4.75 -3.52 -34.88
C GLU A 38 -3.72 -3.28 -33.76
N ALA A 39 -2.46 -3.64 -34.01
CA ALA A 39 -1.39 -3.45 -33.02
C ALA A 39 -1.16 -1.96 -32.70
N VAL A 40 -1.29 -1.07 -33.70
CA VAL A 40 -1.15 0.38 -33.53
C VAL A 40 -2.38 0.97 -32.81
N ALA A 41 -3.59 0.59 -33.20
CA ALA A 41 -4.82 1.05 -32.56
C ALA A 41 -4.86 0.63 -31.08
N TYR A 42 -4.42 -0.58 -30.76
CA TYR A 42 -4.36 -1.08 -29.39
C TYR A 42 -3.37 -0.30 -28.51
N GLU A 43 -2.22 0.10 -29.05
CA GLU A 43 -1.29 0.97 -28.33
C GLU A 43 -1.90 2.36 -28.10
N GLN A 44 -2.52 2.93 -29.14
CA GLN A 44 -3.13 4.25 -29.06
C GLN A 44 -4.26 4.29 -28.02
N TYR A 45 -5.09 3.24 -27.96
CA TYR A 45 -6.12 3.08 -26.94
C TYR A 45 -5.54 3.15 -25.52
N TYR A 46 -4.49 2.37 -25.22
CA TYR A 46 -3.85 2.40 -23.90
C TYR A 46 -3.15 3.73 -23.59
N ARG A 47 -2.64 4.42 -24.62
CA ARG A 47 -2.03 5.74 -24.47
C ARG A 47 -3.08 6.79 -24.11
N GLU A 48 -4.21 6.79 -24.80
CA GLU A 48 -5.34 7.67 -24.53
C GLU A 48 -5.96 7.36 -23.17
N GLU A 49 -6.09 6.08 -22.81
CA GLU A 49 -6.60 5.70 -21.49
C GLU A 49 -5.67 6.15 -20.35
N ALA A 50 -4.36 6.07 -20.54
CA ALA A 50 -3.38 6.58 -19.57
C ALA A 50 -3.40 8.12 -19.48
N GLN A 51 -3.62 8.82 -20.59
CA GLN A 51 -3.73 10.29 -20.60
C GLN A 51 -5.06 10.78 -20.01
N ASN A 52 -6.17 10.08 -20.29
CA ASN A 52 -7.51 10.44 -19.82
C ASN A 52 -7.77 10.05 -18.36
N LYS A 53 -6.97 9.13 -17.80
CA LYS A 53 -7.07 8.72 -16.40
C LYS A 53 -5.71 8.83 -15.69
N PRO A 54 -5.19 10.05 -15.43
CA PRO A 54 -3.93 10.24 -14.71
C PRO A 54 -3.91 9.50 -13.35
N TRP A 55 -5.06 9.42 -12.68
CA TRP A 55 -5.24 8.71 -11.40
C TRP A 55 -5.19 7.18 -11.50
N MET A 56 -5.27 6.59 -12.71
CA MET A 56 -5.05 5.14 -12.92
C MET A 56 -3.56 4.80 -13.09
N GLY A 57 -2.70 5.82 -13.20
CA GLY A 57 -1.24 5.69 -13.24
C GLY A 57 -0.58 5.78 -11.87
N GLU A 58 -1.27 6.29 -10.86
CA GLU A 58 -0.76 6.25 -9.50
C GLU A 58 -0.73 4.79 -9.04
N LYS A 59 0.50 4.29 -8.83
CA LYS A 59 0.71 2.97 -8.26
C LYS A 59 -0.04 2.93 -6.94
N GLU A 60 -0.95 1.97 -6.81
CA GLU A 60 -1.55 1.61 -5.53
C GLU A 60 -0.45 1.57 -4.46
N ASP A 61 -0.64 2.34 -3.39
CA ASP A 61 0.33 2.39 -2.32
C ASP A 61 0.39 1.02 -1.63
N ARG A 62 1.52 0.34 -1.83
CA ARG A 62 1.80 -1.01 -1.30
C ARG A 62 2.71 -0.99 -0.09
N ARG A 63 2.97 0.19 0.48
CA ARG A 63 3.77 0.33 1.70
C ARG A 63 3.11 -0.43 2.85
N ARG A 64 3.94 -1.09 3.63
CA ARG A 64 3.53 -1.74 4.88
C ARG A 64 3.17 -0.70 5.93
N LEU A 65 2.38 -1.13 6.91
CA LEU A 65 1.99 -0.28 8.02
C LEU A 65 3.22 0.23 8.80
N SER A 66 4.25 -0.59 8.96
CA SER A 66 5.53 -0.20 9.56
C SER A 66 6.19 0.98 8.84
N GLU A 67 6.29 0.90 7.50
CA GLU A 67 6.87 1.95 6.66
C GLU A 67 6.09 3.27 6.77
N LEU A 68 4.76 3.21 6.81
CA LEU A 68 3.94 4.40 7.00
C LEU A 68 4.08 5.01 8.39
N ILE A 69 4.22 4.18 9.43
CA ILE A 69 4.46 4.63 10.81
C ILE A 69 5.77 5.41 10.91
N GLU A 70 6.84 4.89 10.30
CA GLU A 70 8.15 5.56 10.26
C GLU A 70 8.10 6.87 9.47
N LEU A 71 7.48 6.85 8.28
CA LEU A 71 7.32 8.04 7.45
C LEU A 71 6.55 9.14 8.20
N TRP A 72 5.41 8.78 8.80
CA TRP A 72 4.62 9.71 9.62
C TRP A 72 5.43 10.26 10.79
N TYR A 73 6.23 9.42 11.45
CA TYR A 73 7.06 9.87 12.57
C TYR A 73 8.09 10.91 12.13
N ASN A 74 8.77 10.66 11.01
CA ASN A 74 9.77 11.57 10.45
C ASN A 74 9.18 12.91 9.99
N LEU A 75 7.98 12.88 9.38
CA LEU A 75 7.34 14.09 8.86
C LEU A 75 6.61 14.90 9.93
N HIS A 76 5.95 14.23 10.88
CA HIS A 76 5.05 14.87 11.84
C HIS A 76 5.23 14.35 13.26
N GLY A 77 5.31 13.03 13.45
CA GLY A 77 5.25 12.43 14.78
C GLY A 77 6.34 12.90 15.73
N GLN A 78 7.52 13.26 15.22
CA GLN A 78 8.65 13.74 16.02
C GLN A 78 8.40 15.08 16.73
N SER A 79 7.54 15.95 16.19
CA SER A 79 7.27 17.29 16.77
C SER A 79 6.19 17.26 17.85
N LEU A 80 5.54 16.13 18.07
CA LEU A 80 4.48 15.98 19.06
C LEU A 80 5.03 15.83 20.48
N ALA A 81 4.39 16.46 21.46
CA ALA A 81 4.78 16.40 22.88
C ALA A 81 4.89 14.96 23.43
N ALA A 82 4.10 14.02 22.91
CA ALA A 82 4.08 12.61 23.33
C ALA A 82 4.62 11.66 22.25
N SER A 83 5.51 12.15 21.37
CA SER A 83 6.05 11.47 20.17
C SER A 83 6.48 10.03 20.44
N LYS A 84 7.42 9.81 21.36
CA LYS A 84 7.96 8.48 21.72
C LYS A 84 6.86 7.52 22.19
N SER A 85 5.96 7.99 23.05
CA SER A 85 4.87 7.15 23.59
C SER A 85 3.84 6.77 22.53
N ARG A 86 3.65 7.62 21.51
CA ARG A 86 2.71 7.41 20.42
C ARG A 86 3.31 6.46 19.38
N LEU A 87 4.58 6.65 19.04
CA LEU A 87 5.35 5.75 18.19
C LEU A 87 5.39 4.32 18.78
N ALA A 88 5.69 4.18 20.07
CA ALA A 88 5.69 2.87 20.73
C ALA A 88 4.32 2.16 20.64
N LYS A 89 3.22 2.90 20.82
CA LYS A 89 1.86 2.34 20.65
C LYS A 89 1.57 1.94 19.21
N LEU A 90 2.01 2.73 18.23
CA LEU A 90 1.84 2.39 16.82
C LEU A 90 2.59 1.11 16.45
N HIS A 91 3.81 0.91 16.97
CA HIS A 91 4.52 -0.35 16.80
C HIS A 91 3.79 -1.55 17.44
N ILE A 92 3.17 -1.37 18.61
CA ILE A 92 2.35 -2.42 19.23
C ILE A 92 1.16 -2.78 18.33
N VAL A 93 0.49 -1.79 17.74
CA VAL A 93 -0.60 -2.04 16.78
C VAL A 93 -0.08 -2.77 15.55
N CYS A 94 1.01 -2.28 14.96
CA CYS A 94 1.65 -2.86 13.80
C CYS A 94 2.00 -4.34 14.00
N ARG A 95 2.63 -4.68 15.14
CA ARG A 95 2.93 -6.07 15.53
C ARG A 95 1.66 -6.89 15.73
N GLY A 96 0.66 -6.33 16.42
CA GLY A 96 -0.60 -7.02 16.67
C GLY A 96 -1.44 -7.29 15.42
N LEU A 97 -1.24 -6.52 14.35
CA LEU A 97 -1.87 -6.69 13.04
C LEU A 97 -1.02 -7.53 12.07
N GLY A 98 0.23 -7.88 12.42
CA GLY A 98 1.12 -8.63 11.55
C GLY A 98 1.73 -7.82 10.40
N ASP A 99 1.86 -6.50 10.57
CA ASP A 99 2.43 -5.57 9.57
C ASP A 99 1.83 -5.70 8.15
N PRO A 100 0.50 -5.47 8.01
CA PRO A 100 -0.18 -5.58 6.73
C PRO A 100 0.19 -4.44 5.78
N ILE A 101 -0.17 -4.59 4.50
CA ILE A 101 -0.20 -3.45 3.57
C ILE A 101 -1.24 -2.46 4.09
N ALA A 102 -0.85 -1.20 4.25
CA ALA A 102 -1.69 -0.21 4.95
C ALA A 102 -3.02 0.05 4.24
N THR A 103 -3.02 0.05 2.90
CA THR A 103 -4.23 0.21 2.08
C THR A 103 -5.19 -0.97 2.16
N GLN A 104 -4.73 -2.14 2.63
CA GLN A 104 -5.56 -3.33 2.80
C GLN A 104 -6.12 -3.46 4.22
N LEU A 105 -5.75 -2.57 5.14
CA LEU A 105 -6.21 -2.61 6.52
C LEU A 105 -7.71 -2.25 6.60
N THR A 106 -8.54 -3.19 7.05
CA THR A 106 -9.99 -2.96 7.18
C THR A 106 -10.41 -2.64 8.61
N ALA A 107 -11.62 -2.09 8.77
CA ALA A 107 -12.23 -1.90 10.09
C ALA A 107 -12.41 -3.22 10.85
N LYS A 108 -12.63 -4.33 10.12
CA LYS A 108 -12.77 -5.67 10.70
C LYS A 108 -11.45 -6.15 11.31
N ASP A 109 -10.33 -5.93 10.62
CA ASP A 109 -9.00 -6.28 11.14
C ASP A 109 -8.71 -5.52 12.43
N PHE A 110 -9.07 -4.23 12.47
CA PHE A 110 -8.92 -3.44 13.70
C PHE A 110 -9.83 -3.90 14.83
N ALA A 111 -11.06 -4.35 14.53
CA ALA A 111 -11.98 -4.90 15.53
C ALA A 111 -11.43 -6.20 16.14
N HIS A 112 -10.88 -7.09 15.31
CA HIS A 112 -10.20 -8.30 15.78
C HIS A 112 -8.95 -7.98 16.60
N TYR A 113 -8.12 -7.03 16.15
CA TYR A 113 -6.99 -6.53 16.94
C TYR A 113 -7.45 -6.00 18.31
N ARG A 114 -8.52 -5.20 18.34
CA ARG A 114 -9.07 -4.65 19.59
C ARG A 114 -9.45 -5.74 20.57
N ASP A 115 -10.19 -6.76 20.12
CA ASP A 115 -10.61 -7.88 20.97
C ASP A 115 -9.39 -8.59 21.61
N LYS A 116 -8.41 -8.97 20.77
CA LYS A 116 -7.16 -9.59 21.24
C LYS A 116 -6.39 -8.70 22.21
N ARG A 117 -6.34 -7.39 21.95
CA ARG A 117 -5.66 -6.39 22.79
C ARG A 117 -6.31 -6.24 24.17
N LEU A 118 -7.64 -6.34 24.25
CA LEU A 118 -8.39 -6.29 25.50
C LEU A 118 -8.29 -7.59 26.29
N LYS A 119 -8.11 -8.73 25.62
CA LYS A 119 -7.85 -10.03 26.27
C LYS A 119 -6.39 -10.21 26.71
N GLY A 120 -5.50 -9.30 26.33
CA GLY A 120 -4.08 -9.39 26.66
C GLY A 120 -3.31 -10.40 25.79
N GLU A 121 -3.85 -10.79 24.64
CA GLU A 121 -3.21 -11.76 23.72
C GLU A 121 -2.10 -11.14 22.86
N ILE A 122 -1.96 -9.81 22.87
CA ILE A 122 -0.94 -9.09 22.12
C ILE A 122 0.09 -8.53 23.09
N ASP A 123 1.37 -8.80 22.85
CA ASP A 123 2.49 -8.23 23.61
C ASP A 123 2.41 -6.69 23.67
N ASN A 124 2.55 -6.12 24.87
CA ASN A 124 2.55 -4.68 25.09
C ASN A 124 3.92 -4.02 24.88
N GLY A 125 5.00 -4.78 24.70
CA GLY A 125 6.37 -4.27 24.52
C GLY A 125 6.98 -3.60 25.76
N TYR A 126 6.31 -3.69 26.92
CA TYR A 126 6.76 -3.10 28.19
C TYR A 126 6.95 -4.14 29.30
N HIS A 127 6.25 -5.28 29.20
CA HIS A 127 6.24 -6.32 30.23
C HIS A 127 6.40 -7.69 29.59
N SER A 128 7.21 -8.56 30.18
CA SER A 128 7.36 -9.94 29.70
C SER A 128 6.21 -10.86 30.14
N ASN A 129 5.51 -10.53 31.23
CA ASN A 129 4.38 -11.33 31.74
C ASN A 129 3.09 -11.03 30.93
N PRO A 130 2.46 -12.04 30.29
CA PRO A 130 1.21 -11.91 29.54
C PRO A 130 0.04 -11.33 30.32
N GLU A 131 -0.05 -11.58 31.64
CA GLU A 131 -1.14 -11.03 32.48
C GLU A 131 -1.14 -9.50 32.48
N LYS A 132 0.03 -8.88 32.25
CA LYS A 132 0.20 -7.42 32.19
C LYS A 132 -0.01 -6.84 30.79
N TRP A 133 -0.33 -7.66 29.80
CA TRP A 133 -0.54 -7.21 28.42
C TRP A 133 -1.94 -6.64 28.18
N VAL A 134 -2.89 -6.95 29.07
CA VAL A 134 -4.28 -6.48 29.03
C VAL A 134 -4.32 -4.95 28.95
N ALA A 135 -4.87 -4.42 27.85
CA ALA A 135 -5.00 -2.98 27.67
C ALA A 135 -6.36 -2.47 28.17
N LYS A 136 -6.38 -1.26 28.73
CA LYS A 136 -7.64 -0.56 29.03
C LYS A 136 -8.33 -0.12 27.73
N PRO A 137 -9.67 -0.13 27.65
CA PRO A 137 -10.42 0.32 26.47
C PRO A 137 -10.03 1.72 25.97
N VAL A 138 -9.76 2.66 26.89
CA VAL A 138 -9.29 4.02 26.57
C VAL A 138 -7.98 4.02 25.78
N THR A 139 -7.07 3.09 26.07
CA THR A 139 -5.79 2.96 25.38
C THR A 139 -6.01 2.51 23.94
N VAL A 140 -6.87 1.51 23.74
CA VAL A 140 -7.17 0.98 22.39
C VAL A 140 -7.94 2.01 21.54
N ASN A 141 -8.82 2.81 22.15
CA ASN A 141 -9.51 3.91 21.46
C ASN A 141 -8.54 4.98 20.95
N ARG A 142 -7.54 5.35 21.75
CA ARG A 142 -6.49 6.30 21.33
C ARG A 142 -5.65 5.74 20.17
N ASN A 143 -5.40 4.42 20.14
CA ASN A 143 -4.72 3.78 19.02
C ASN A 143 -5.53 3.92 17.73
N SER A 144 -6.84 3.67 17.77
CA SER A 144 -7.75 3.86 16.62
C SER A 144 -7.71 5.30 16.09
N SER A 145 -7.80 6.29 16.99
CA SER A 145 -7.74 7.70 16.61
C SER A 145 -6.41 8.09 15.98
N THR A 146 -5.30 7.48 16.39
CA THR A 146 -3.97 7.76 15.80
C THR A 146 -3.86 7.12 14.42
N LEU A 147 -4.36 5.89 14.24
CA LEU A 147 -4.37 5.22 12.94
C LEU A 147 -5.19 5.96 11.87
N LYS A 148 -6.26 6.64 12.27
CA LYS A 148 -7.06 7.45 11.34
C LYS A 148 -6.26 8.62 10.74
N GLN A 149 -5.18 9.09 11.38
CA GLN A 149 -4.32 10.12 10.83
C GLN A 149 -3.49 9.62 9.62
N PHE A 150 -3.36 8.31 9.44
CA PHE A 150 -2.69 7.70 8.29
C PHE A 150 -3.60 7.51 7.08
N SER A 151 -4.93 7.67 7.26
CA SER A 151 -5.94 7.41 6.23
C SER A 151 -6.47 8.70 5.56
N MET A 152 -5.83 9.85 5.78
CA MET A 152 -6.28 11.17 5.29
C MET A 152 -5.48 11.68 4.07
N SER A 153 -5.05 10.78 3.19
CA SER A 153 -4.51 11.13 1.87
C SER A 153 -4.94 10.08 0.86
#